data_AF-A0A2M9QB52-F1
#
_entry.id   AF-A0A2M9QB52-F1
#
_cell.length_a   1.000
_cell.length_b   1.000
_cell.length_c   1.000
_cell.angle_alpha   90.00
_cell.angle_beta   90.00
_cell.angle_gamma   90.00
#
_symmetry.space_group_name_H-M   'P 1'
#
loop_
_entity.id
_entity.type
_entity.pdbx_description
1 polymer ?
#
loop_
_entity_poly.entity_id
_entity_poly.type
_entity_poly.pdbx_seq_one_letter_code
_entity_poly.pdbx_strand_id
1 'polypeptide(L)'
;FTKKIGADNDIQFRYRHNIETLSYSVNTANLKTQIRGYGAEGIDITYTSPLADSPRIGIRVADPIHDEKIESAEERTTRLAGELPPAPETSIKVKVTTVDGDVGDMVWLIHEDLA
;
A
#
# COMPACT_ATOMS: atom_id res chain seq x y z
N PHE A 1 -5.38 9.83 9.55
CA PHE A 1 -4.92 9.33 10.86
C PHE A 1 -5.82 8.18 11.28
N THR A 2 -5.38 6.94 11.05
CA THR A 2 -6.14 5.73 11.41
C THR A 2 -6.14 5.56 12.92
N LYS A 3 -7.31 5.29 13.52
CA LYS A 3 -7.49 4.95 14.94
C LYS A 3 -6.54 3.80 15.30
N LYS A 4 -5.46 4.09 16.05
CA LYS A 4 -4.64 3.08 16.71
C LYS A 4 -5.47 2.50 17.85
N ILE A 5 -5.77 1.21 17.81
CA ILE A 5 -6.64 0.55 18.80
C ILE A 5 -5.84 -0.02 19.97
N GLY A 6 -4.62 -0.54 19.74
CA GLY A 6 -3.78 -1.13 20.79
C GLY A 6 -2.64 -0.25 21.27
N ALA A 7 -2.03 -0.72 22.36
CA ALA A 7 -0.95 -0.02 23.06
C ALA A 7 0.40 -0.25 22.36
N ASP A 8 1.34 0.66 22.64
CA ASP A 8 2.73 0.52 22.23
C ASP A 8 3.51 -0.07 23.40
N ASN A 9 3.52 -1.40 23.49
CA ASN A 9 4.06 -2.13 24.64
C ASN A 9 5.54 -2.55 24.44
N ASP A 10 6.23 -1.96 23.46
CA ASP A 10 7.61 -2.28 23.08
C ASP A 10 7.85 -3.79 22.81
N ILE A 11 6.81 -4.47 22.32
CA ILE A 11 6.87 -5.89 21.97
C ILE A 11 7.74 -6.06 20.71
N GLN A 12 8.73 -6.95 20.78
CA GLN A 12 9.66 -7.21 19.68
C GLN A 12 9.58 -8.66 19.20
N PHE A 13 9.27 -8.84 17.93
CA PHE A 13 9.37 -10.11 17.22
C PHE A 13 10.64 -10.15 16.38
N ARG A 14 11.60 -10.96 16.82
CA ARG A 14 12.91 -11.10 16.17
C ARG A 14 13.05 -12.45 15.49
N TYR A 15 13.31 -12.44 14.18
CA TYR A 15 13.55 -13.64 13.38
C TYR A 15 14.71 -14.46 13.96
N ARG A 16 14.52 -15.78 14.10
CA ARG A 16 15.45 -16.75 14.76
C ARG A 16 15.61 -16.64 16.29
N HIS A 17 14.88 -15.75 16.97
CA HIS A 17 14.87 -15.70 18.44
C HIS A 17 13.53 -16.17 19.00
N ASN A 18 12.47 -15.38 18.77
CA ASN A 18 11.16 -15.60 19.38
C ASN A 18 10.08 -15.97 18.35
N ILE A 19 10.43 -15.95 17.05
CA ILE A 19 9.54 -16.31 15.95
C ILE A 19 10.19 -17.42 15.13
N GLU A 20 9.47 -18.53 14.97
CA GLU A 20 9.91 -19.69 14.18
C GLU A 20 9.91 -19.39 12.68
N THR A 21 8.92 -18.63 12.23
CA THR A 21 8.73 -18.39 10.80
C THR A 21 8.08 -17.04 10.58
N LEU A 22 8.64 -16.29 9.66
CA LEU A 22 8.05 -15.07 9.12
C LEU A 22 7.70 -15.33 7.65
N SER A 23 6.43 -15.20 7.30
CA SER A 23 5.97 -15.23 5.92
C SER A 23 5.37 -13.87 5.57
N TYR A 24 5.99 -13.22 4.60
CA TYR A 24 5.51 -11.96 4.03
C TYR A 24 4.85 -12.26 2.69
N SER A 25 3.59 -11.87 2.55
CA SER A 25 2.86 -12.00 1.28
C SER A 25 2.31 -10.63 0.87
N VAL A 26 2.55 -10.27 -0.37
CA VAL A 26 1.99 -9.07 -0.99
C VAL A 26 1.20 -9.52 -2.21
N ASN A 27 -0.10 -9.25 -2.20
CA ASN A 27 -0.89 -9.47 -3.38
C ASN A 27 -0.84 -8.22 -4.27
N THR A 28 0.00 -8.23 -5.30
CA THR A 28 0.11 -7.14 -6.28
C THR A 28 -0.68 -7.40 -7.56
N ALA A 29 -1.56 -8.40 -7.61
CA ALA A 29 -2.25 -8.80 -8.85
C ALA A 29 -3.02 -7.64 -9.50
N ASN A 30 -3.62 -6.78 -8.66
CA ASN A 30 -4.38 -5.62 -9.10
C ASN A 30 -3.63 -4.30 -8.93
N LEU A 31 -2.32 -4.30 -8.63
CA LEU A 31 -1.58 -3.08 -8.37
C LEU A 31 -1.40 -2.25 -9.65
N LYS A 32 -1.93 -1.03 -9.64
CA LYS A 32 -1.72 -0.02 -10.68
C LYS A 32 -1.13 1.23 -10.04
N THR A 33 -0.22 1.88 -10.75
CA THR A 33 0.52 3.05 -10.25
C THR A 33 0.41 4.27 -11.16
N GLN A 34 -0.19 4.13 -12.33
CA GLN A 34 -0.45 5.25 -13.24
C GLN A 34 -1.81 5.08 -13.91
N ILE A 35 -2.52 6.18 -14.13
CA ILE A 35 -3.79 6.20 -14.85
C ILE A 35 -3.87 7.46 -15.72
N ARG A 36 -4.47 7.33 -16.90
CA ARG A 36 -4.72 8.45 -17.81
C ARG A 36 -6.21 8.79 -17.80
N GLY A 37 -6.53 10.07 -17.72
CA GLY A 37 -7.90 10.58 -17.80
C GLY A 37 -8.05 11.48 -19.02
N TYR A 38 -9.13 11.23 -19.77
CA TYR A 38 -9.57 12.05 -20.89
C TYR A 38 -10.82 12.83 -20.49
N GLY A 39 -10.79 14.15 -20.64
CA GLY A 39 -11.91 15.03 -20.34
C GLY A 39 -12.56 15.64 -21.58
N ALA A 40 -13.58 16.49 -21.34
CA ALA A 40 -14.10 17.38 -22.37
C ALA A 40 -12.99 18.29 -22.94
N GLU A 41 -13.14 18.71 -24.20
CA GLU A 41 -12.24 19.64 -24.89
C GLU A 41 -10.77 19.17 -25.02
N GLY A 42 -10.53 17.87 -25.19
CA GLY A 42 -9.20 17.35 -25.53
C GLY A 42 -8.19 17.34 -24.38
N ILE A 43 -8.69 17.39 -23.13
CA ILE A 43 -7.84 17.36 -21.95
C ILE A 43 -7.30 15.94 -21.74
N ASP A 44 -5.96 15.80 -21.77
CA ASP A 44 -5.20 14.58 -21.47
C ASP A 44 -4.40 14.79 -20.19
N ILE A 45 -4.73 14.05 -19.12
CA ILE A 45 -4.02 14.14 -17.84
C ILE A 45 -3.57 12.75 -17.42
N THR A 46 -2.35 12.67 -16.91
CA THR A 46 -1.79 11.43 -16.37
C THR A 46 -1.49 11.62 -14.89
N TYR A 47 -2.11 10.80 -14.05
CA TYR A 47 -1.77 10.71 -12.63
C TYR A 47 -0.81 9.55 -12.41
N THR A 48 0.27 9.80 -11.66
CA THR A 48 1.24 8.78 -11.25
C THR A 48 1.34 8.78 -9.73
N SER A 49 1.11 7.62 -9.12
CA SER A 49 1.22 7.42 -7.68
C SER A 49 2.69 7.39 -7.25
N PRO A 50 3.05 7.89 -6.05
CA PRO A 50 4.40 7.75 -5.48
C PRO A 50 4.88 6.29 -5.36
N LEU A 51 3.95 5.33 -5.37
CA LEU A 51 4.29 3.90 -5.42
C LEU A 51 5.06 3.52 -6.69
N ALA A 52 4.92 4.28 -7.78
CA ALA A 52 5.65 4.05 -9.02
C ALA A 52 7.18 4.18 -8.85
N ASP A 53 7.63 5.03 -7.93
CA ASP A 53 9.06 5.27 -7.68
C ASP A 53 9.70 4.18 -6.83
N SER A 54 8.90 3.24 -6.28
CA SER A 54 9.43 2.14 -5.51
C SER A 54 10.20 1.17 -6.41
N PRO A 55 11.45 0.80 -6.07
CA PRO A 55 12.37 0.05 -6.94
C PRO A 55 11.91 -1.36 -7.34
N ARG A 56 10.83 -1.88 -6.73
CA ARG A 56 10.24 -3.19 -7.07
C ARG A 56 8.84 -3.09 -7.69
N ILE A 57 8.28 -1.88 -7.77
CA ILE A 57 6.93 -1.64 -8.26
C ILE A 57 6.98 -1.09 -9.68
N GLY A 58 7.61 0.06 -9.88
CA GLY A 58 7.65 0.73 -11.18
C GLY A 58 6.28 1.23 -11.68
N ILE A 59 6.25 1.68 -12.93
CA ILE A 59 5.04 2.19 -13.58
C ILE A 59 4.17 1.02 -14.06
N ARG A 60 2.91 1.00 -13.59
CA ARG A 60 1.86 0.05 -13.97
C ARG A 60 0.62 0.82 -14.38
N VAL A 61 0.38 0.86 -15.68
CA VAL A 61 -0.71 1.64 -16.28
C VAL A 61 -2.05 0.93 -16.10
N ALA A 62 -3.02 1.67 -15.56
CA ALA A 62 -4.43 1.29 -15.49
C ALA A 62 -5.16 1.68 -16.79
N ASP A 63 -6.33 1.11 -16.99
CA ASP A 63 -7.18 1.50 -18.11
C ASP A 63 -7.56 2.98 -17.99
N PRO A 64 -7.54 3.74 -19.10
CA PRO A 64 -7.85 5.14 -19.05
C PRO A 64 -9.32 5.38 -18.76
N ILE A 65 -9.63 6.49 -18.09
CA ILE A 65 -11.00 6.93 -17.86
C ILE A 65 -11.38 8.04 -18.82
N HIS A 66 -12.62 8.03 -19.29
CA HIS A 66 -13.20 9.10 -20.10
C HIS A 66 -14.35 9.72 -19.32
N ASP A 67 -14.21 10.97 -18.90
CA ASP A 67 -15.25 11.66 -18.16
C ASP A 67 -15.31 13.14 -18.55
N GLU A 68 -16.40 13.49 -19.22
CA GLU A 68 -16.66 14.83 -19.75
C GLU A 68 -17.06 15.83 -18.66
N LYS A 69 -17.43 15.37 -17.45
CA LYS A 69 -17.85 16.23 -16.33
C LYS A 69 -16.69 16.80 -15.54
N ILE A 70 -15.49 16.48 -15.99
CA ILE A 70 -14.30 16.90 -15.31
C ILE A 70 -13.98 18.34 -15.74
N GLU A 71 -14.12 19.28 -14.80
CA GLU A 71 -13.99 20.73 -15.05
C GLU A 71 -12.66 21.32 -14.53
N SER A 72 -12.11 20.88 -13.39
CA SER A 72 -10.88 21.48 -12.78
C SER A 72 -9.69 20.49 -12.62
N ALA A 73 -8.44 20.96 -12.63
CA ALA A 73 -7.24 20.10 -12.60
C ALA A 73 -6.91 19.46 -11.24
N GLU A 74 -7.32 20.07 -10.13
CA GLU A 74 -7.03 19.56 -8.78
C GLU A 74 -8.01 18.44 -8.37
N GLU A 75 -9.31 18.64 -8.62
CA GLU A 75 -10.32 17.61 -8.41
C GLU A 75 -10.06 16.37 -9.28
N ARG A 76 -9.52 16.58 -10.49
CA ARG A 76 -9.06 15.53 -11.42
C ARG A 76 -8.05 14.59 -10.81
N THR A 77 -7.01 15.14 -10.19
CA THR A 77 -5.91 14.35 -9.65
C THR A 77 -6.41 13.49 -8.49
N THR A 78 -7.26 14.05 -7.63
CA THR A 78 -7.90 13.33 -6.52
C THR A 78 -8.83 12.23 -7.03
N ARG A 79 -9.59 12.50 -8.10
CA ARG A 79 -10.48 11.52 -8.73
C ARG A 79 -9.68 10.36 -9.35
N LEU A 80 -8.67 10.65 -10.16
CA LEU A 80 -7.78 9.66 -10.77
C LEU A 80 -7.05 8.82 -9.71
N ALA A 81 -6.63 9.44 -8.61
CA ALA A 81 -6.04 8.74 -7.49
C ALA A 81 -7.02 7.77 -6.81
N GLY A 82 -8.32 8.11 -6.75
CA GLY A 82 -9.36 7.25 -6.19
C GLY A 82 -9.80 6.11 -7.11
N GLU A 83 -9.61 6.25 -8.44
CA GLU A 83 -9.88 5.20 -9.42
C GLU A 83 -8.75 4.17 -9.49
N LEU A 84 -7.54 4.52 -9.02
CA LEU A 84 -6.51 3.51 -8.84
C LEU A 84 -6.95 2.50 -7.77
N PRO A 85 -6.79 1.19 -8.02
CA PRO A 85 -7.02 0.18 -7.00
C PRO A 85 -6.20 0.49 -5.75
N PRO A 86 -6.74 0.19 -4.56
CA PRO A 86 -6.07 0.47 -3.30
C PRO A 86 -4.68 -0.16 -3.28
N ALA A 87 -3.80 0.43 -2.47
CA ALA A 87 -2.47 -0.12 -2.21
C ALA A 87 -2.57 -1.64 -1.93
N PRO A 88 -1.59 -2.43 -2.41
CA PRO A 88 -1.71 -3.88 -2.39
C PRO A 88 -1.91 -4.36 -0.95
N GLU A 89 -2.77 -5.34 -0.77
CA GLU A 89 -2.95 -5.96 0.54
C GLU A 89 -1.63 -6.64 0.94
N THR A 90 -0.98 -6.06 1.95
CA THR A 90 0.21 -6.62 2.58
C THR A 90 -0.22 -7.42 3.79
N SER A 91 0.06 -8.72 3.77
CA SER A 91 -0.18 -9.62 4.91
C SER A 91 1.15 -10.12 5.45
N ILE A 92 1.38 -9.89 6.74
CA ILE A 92 2.51 -10.44 7.47
C ILE A 92 1.96 -11.56 8.35
N LYS A 93 2.42 -12.80 8.12
CA LYS A 93 2.11 -13.94 8.97
C LYS A 93 3.34 -14.28 9.78
N VAL A 94 3.24 -14.16 11.09
CA VAL A 94 4.29 -14.49 12.04
C VAL A 94 3.85 -15.72 12.82
N LYS A 95 4.67 -16.77 12.83
CA LYS A 95 4.51 -17.89 13.74
C LYS A 95 5.43 -17.67 14.93
N VAL A 96 4.85 -17.51 16.11
CA VAL A 96 5.56 -17.25 17.37
C VAL A 96 5.41 -18.44 18.30
N THR A 97 6.44 -18.71 19.09
CA THR A 97 6.42 -19.84 20.04
C THR A 97 5.69 -19.46 21.34
N THR A 98 5.69 -18.16 21.67
CA THR A 98 4.95 -17.58 22.80
C THR A 98 4.45 -16.20 22.38
N VAL A 99 3.16 -15.92 22.57
CA VAL A 99 2.56 -14.58 22.33
C VAL A 99 2.44 -13.88 23.67
N ASP A 100 2.99 -12.68 23.79
CA ASP A 100 2.82 -11.81 24.96
C ASP A 100 2.28 -10.45 24.47
N GLY A 101 1.02 -10.44 23.99
CA GLY A 101 0.38 -9.27 23.39
C GLY A 101 -1.04 -9.54 22.87
N ASP A 102 -1.83 -8.49 22.76
CA ASP A 102 -3.24 -8.56 22.34
C ASP A 102 -3.43 -8.14 20.87
N VAL A 103 -4.56 -8.56 20.28
CA VAL A 103 -4.94 -8.14 18.93
C VAL A 103 -5.13 -6.62 18.91
N GLY A 104 -4.32 -5.94 18.10
CA GLY A 104 -4.37 -4.49 17.91
C GLY A 104 -3.14 -3.76 18.46
N ASP A 105 -2.29 -4.43 19.23
CA ASP A 105 -1.03 -3.87 19.73
C ASP A 105 -0.03 -3.62 18.60
N MET A 106 0.80 -2.59 18.80
CA MET A 106 1.92 -2.31 17.90
C MET A 106 3.11 -3.20 18.27
N VAL A 107 3.71 -3.83 17.27
CA VAL A 107 4.86 -4.71 17.47
C VAL A 107 5.99 -4.35 16.52
N TRP A 108 7.22 -4.44 17.00
CA TRP A 108 8.43 -4.26 16.20
C TRP A 108 8.86 -5.60 15.61
N LEU A 109 8.84 -5.69 14.28
CA LEU A 109 9.35 -6.86 13.56
C LEU A 109 10.77 -6.57 13.06
N ILE A 110 11.74 -7.34 13.55
CA ILE A 110 13.16 -7.18 13.20
C ILE A 110 13.61 -8.41 12.40
N HIS A 111 14.09 -8.16 11.18
CA HIS A 111 14.67 -9.16 10.29
C HIS A 111 16.12 -8.81 9.99
N GLU A 112 17.07 -9.46 10.68
CA GLU A 112 18.48 -9.08 10.58
C GLU A 112 19.14 -9.41 9.23
N ASP A 113 18.67 -10.44 8.51
CA ASP A 113 19.26 -10.79 7.19
C ASP A 113 18.80 -9.87 6.03
N LEU A 114 17.95 -8.87 6.28
CA LEU A 114 17.48 -7.91 5.25
C LEU A 114 18.18 -6.54 5.34
N ALA A 115 19.19 -6.41 6.21
CA ALA A 115 20.00 -5.21 6.40
C ALA A 115 21.10 -5.05 5.33
#